data_AF-A0A0B4ZMG1-F1
#
_entry.id   AF-A0A0B4ZMG1-F1
#
_cell.length_a   1.000
_cell.length_b   1.000
_cell.length_c   1.000
_cell.angle_alpha   90.00
_cell.angle_beta   90.00
_cell.angle_gamma   90.00
#
_symmetry.space_group_name_H-M   'P 1'
#
loop_
_entity.id
_entity.type
_entity.pdbx_description
1 polymer ?
#
loop_
_entity_poly.entity_id
_entity_poly.type
_entity_poly.pdbx_seq_one_letter_code
_entity_poly.pdbx_strand_id
1 'polypeptide(L)'
;YDKPVKGRKINWMKAGILESDMNITVSPYYAEELISDDANGVELDNILRKTGIKGIVNGMDVQEWDPLTDKYTNVKYDATTVMDAKPLLKEALQAEVGLPVDSKVPVIGFIGRLEEQKGSDILAAAISEFINEDVQIIVLGTGKKQMEKQLEQLEILYP
;
A
#
# COMPACT_ATOMS: atom_id res chain seq x y z
N TYR A 1 19.78 -14.32 -1.93
CA TYR A 1 19.71 -15.09 -0.67
C TYR A 1 19.61 -16.56 -1.02
N ASP A 2 20.76 -17.22 -1.14
CA ASP A 2 20.84 -18.63 -1.50
C ASP A 2 20.54 -19.51 -0.29
N LYS A 3 19.47 -20.31 -0.44
CA LYS A 3 18.97 -21.43 0.39
C LYS A 3 18.84 -21.19 1.91
N PRO A 4 17.64 -21.39 2.50
CA PRO A 4 17.47 -21.31 3.94
C PRO A 4 18.37 -22.36 4.65
N VAL A 5 19.21 -21.89 5.56
CA VAL A 5 20.09 -22.74 6.37
C VAL A 5 19.22 -23.63 7.25
N LYS A 6 19.22 -24.95 7.00
CA LYS A 6 18.52 -25.95 7.81
C LYS A 6 19.26 -26.17 9.13
N GLY A 7 18.56 -26.04 10.26
CA GLY A 7 19.12 -26.25 11.60
C GLY A 7 18.33 -25.52 12.69
N ARG A 8 18.75 -25.66 13.95
CA ARG A 8 18.17 -24.87 15.05
C ARG A 8 18.33 -23.38 14.76
N LYS A 9 17.22 -22.65 14.89
CA LYS A 9 17.17 -21.20 14.73
C LYS A 9 16.81 -20.56 16.05
N ILE A 10 17.35 -19.37 16.25
CA ILE A 10 16.88 -18.45 17.26
C ILE A 10 15.82 -17.58 16.57
N ASN A 11 14.61 -17.53 17.12
CA ASN A 11 13.53 -16.67 16.62
C ASN A 11 13.17 -15.67 17.73
N TRP A 12 13.56 -14.41 17.54
CA TRP A 12 13.34 -13.35 18.52
C TRP A 12 11.86 -12.99 18.65
N MET A 13 11.11 -13.01 17.55
CA MET A 13 9.66 -12.74 17.59
C MET A 13 8.93 -13.81 18.40
N LYS A 14 9.28 -15.09 18.20
CA LYS A 14 8.76 -16.19 19.04
C LYS A 14 9.05 -15.98 20.52
N ALA A 15 10.28 -15.60 20.86
CA ALA A 15 10.64 -15.32 22.25
C ALA A 15 9.81 -14.15 22.81
N GLY A 16 9.68 -13.05 22.06
CA GLY A 16 8.86 -11.91 22.46
C GLY A 16 7.40 -12.28 22.69
N ILE A 17 6.79 -13.08 21.80
CA ILE A 17 5.39 -13.51 21.94
C ILE A 17 5.16 -14.37 23.19
N LEU A 18 6.11 -15.27 23.50
CA LEU A 18 6.00 -16.18 24.64
C LEU A 18 6.22 -15.50 25.99
N GLU A 19 7.10 -14.50 26.04
CA GLU A 19 7.51 -13.84 27.29
C GLU A 19 6.69 -12.56 27.59
N SER A 20 5.83 -12.12 26.67
CA SER A 20 5.01 -10.92 26.86
C SER A 20 3.71 -11.22 27.62
N ASP A 21 3.30 -10.33 28.53
CA ASP A 21 2.02 -10.45 29.25
C ASP A 21 0.80 -10.33 28.32
N MET A 22 0.93 -9.58 27.22
CA MET A 22 -0.11 -9.40 26.21
C MET A 22 0.50 -9.13 24.85
N ASN A 23 0.01 -9.83 23.82
CA ASN A 23 0.38 -9.59 22.43
C ASN A 23 -0.67 -8.73 21.73
N ILE A 24 -0.21 -7.72 20.99
CA ILE A 24 -1.07 -6.82 20.22
C ILE A 24 -0.61 -6.72 18.77
N THR A 25 -1.54 -6.39 17.87
CA THR A 25 -1.28 -6.10 16.46
C THR A 25 -2.18 -4.98 15.96
N VAL A 26 -1.97 -4.56 14.71
CA VAL A 26 -2.48 -3.30 14.14
C VAL A 26 -3.87 -3.37 13.51
N SER A 27 -4.55 -4.53 13.60
CA SER A 27 -5.91 -4.70 13.10
C SER A 27 -6.56 -5.94 13.74
N PRO A 28 -7.85 -5.86 14.16
CA PRO A 28 -8.61 -7.01 14.64
C PRO A 28 -8.62 -8.17 13.63
N TYR A 29 -8.84 -7.87 12.35
CA TYR A 29 -8.89 -8.90 11.30
C TYR A 29 -7.52 -9.53 11.08
N TYR A 30 -6.45 -8.72 11.09
CA TYR A 30 -5.09 -9.27 10.99
C TYR A 30 -4.73 -10.16 12.18
N ALA A 31 -5.27 -9.88 13.37
CA ALA A 31 -5.11 -10.78 14.52
C ALA A 31 -5.77 -12.15 14.28
N GLU A 32 -6.92 -12.18 13.61
CA GLU A 32 -7.61 -13.42 13.20
C GLU A 32 -6.84 -14.18 12.10
N GLU A 33 -6.33 -13.46 11.10
CA GLU A 33 -5.49 -14.04 10.04
C GLU A 33 -4.23 -14.68 10.61
N LEU A 34 -3.54 -14.01 11.54
CA LEU A 34 -2.30 -14.54 12.14
C LEU A 34 -2.50 -15.85 12.89
N ILE A 35 -3.73 -16.15 13.34
CA ILE A 35 -4.05 -17.36 14.10
C ILE A 35 -4.85 -18.38 13.29
N SER A 36 -5.12 -18.14 12.00
CA SER A 36 -5.92 -19.04 11.16
C SER A 36 -5.09 -20.26 10.71
N ASP A 37 -3.89 -20.04 10.19
CA ASP A 37 -3.01 -21.07 9.63
C ASP A 37 -1.52 -20.68 9.66
N ASP A 38 -0.66 -21.64 9.32
CA ASP A 38 0.79 -21.52 9.37
C ASP A 38 1.35 -20.58 8.30
N ALA A 39 0.71 -20.47 7.14
CA ALA A 39 1.13 -19.55 6.08
C ALA A 39 0.90 -18.09 6.49
N ASN A 40 -0.29 -17.79 7.03
CA ASN A 40 -0.67 -16.45 7.47
C ASN A 40 0.07 -16.02 8.74
N GLY A 41 0.23 -16.93 9.70
CA GLY A 41 1.01 -16.69 10.92
C GLY A 41 2.52 -16.85 10.75
N VAL A 42 3.00 -17.17 9.54
CA VAL A 42 4.41 -17.42 9.22
C VAL A 42 5.06 -18.38 10.24
N GLU A 43 4.43 -19.54 10.44
CA GLU A 43 4.80 -20.61 11.38
C GLU A 43 4.72 -20.25 12.89
N LEU A 44 4.17 -19.08 13.23
CA LEU A 44 3.96 -18.63 14.62
C LEU A 44 2.50 -18.70 15.09
N ASP A 45 1.59 -19.08 14.19
CA ASP A 45 0.15 -19.22 14.39
C ASP A 45 -0.21 -20.01 15.66
N ASN A 46 0.45 -21.15 15.86
CA ASN A 46 0.22 -22.04 17.00
C ASN A 46 0.62 -21.40 18.34
N ILE A 47 1.64 -20.55 18.34
CA ILE A 47 2.11 -19.87 19.53
C ILE A 47 1.16 -18.72 19.85
N LEU A 48 0.79 -17.94 18.83
CA LEU A 48 -0.17 -16.85 18.95
C LEU A 48 -1.55 -17.33 19.43
N ARG A 49 -2.03 -18.50 18.96
CA ARG A 49 -3.26 -19.12 19.48
C ARG A 49 -3.18 -19.45 20.96
N LYS A 50 -2.01 -19.86 21.46
CA LYS A 50 -1.82 -20.24 22.87
C LYS A 50 -1.69 -19.03 23.79
N THR A 51 -0.97 -18.01 23.36
CA THR A 51 -0.71 -16.79 24.15
C THR A 51 -1.82 -15.75 24.00
N GLY A 52 -2.66 -15.87 22.97
CA GLY A 52 -3.63 -14.86 22.59
C GLY A 52 -2.96 -13.66 21.89
N ILE A 53 -3.75 -12.98 21.06
CA ILE A 53 -3.37 -11.75 20.36
C ILE A 53 -4.59 -10.85 20.23
N LYS A 54 -4.42 -9.53 20.38
CA LYS A 54 -5.48 -8.53 20.18
C LYS A 54 -5.11 -7.57 19.07
N GLY A 55 -6.03 -7.35 18.14
CA GLY A 55 -5.87 -6.34 17.11
C GLY A 55 -6.48 -5.00 17.52
N ILE A 56 -5.77 -3.90 17.27
CA ILE A 56 -6.22 -2.53 17.47
C ILE A 56 -5.92 -1.76 16.19
N VAL A 57 -6.95 -1.18 15.57
CA VAL A 57 -6.81 -0.45 14.31
C VAL A 57 -5.93 0.78 14.51
N ASN A 58 -4.94 0.96 13.64
CA ASN A 58 -4.11 2.17 13.64
C ASN A 58 -4.95 3.42 13.36
N GLY A 59 -4.65 4.51 14.08
CA GLY A 59 -5.10 5.84 13.71
C GLY A 59 -4.25 6.44 12.58
N MET A 60 -4.52 7.71 12.28
CA MET A 60 -3.75 8.53 11.33
C MET A 60 -3.56 9.93 11.92
N ASP A 61 -2.46 10.59 11.58
CA ASP A 61 -2.22 11.98 11.97
C ASP A 61 -3.08 12.93 11.11
N VAL A 62 -4.11 13.50 11.72
CA VAL A 62 -5.05 14.44 11.09
C VAL A 62 -4.53 15.89 11.05
N GLN A 63 -3.35 16.18 11.59
CA GLN A 63 -2.71 17.48 11.42
C GLN A 63 -1.81 17.49 10.18
N GLU A 64 -1.19 16.35 9.88
CA GLU A 64 -0.39 16.17 8.67
C GLU A 64 -1.28 15.90 7.45
N TRP A 65 -2.28 15.03 7.58
CA TRP A 65 -3.15 14.58 6.50
C TRP A 65 -4.56 15.15 6.62
N ASP A 66 -4.70 16.45 6.35
CA ASP A 66 -5.99 17.14 6.37
C ASP A 66 -6.18 18.01 5.12
N PRO A 67 -7.18 17.71 4.26
CA PRO A 67 -7.42 18.45 3.03
C PRO A 67 -7.84 19.92 3.25
N LEU A 68 -8.31 20.29 4.44
CA LEU A 68 -8.62 21.68 4.78
C LEU A 68 -7.39 22.52 5.03
N THR A 69 -6.36 21.91 5.62
CA THR A 69 -5.18 22.64 6.05
C THR A 69 -3.99 22.42 5.16
N ASP A 70 -3.78 21.21 4.62
CA ASP A 70 -2.66 20.64 3.82
C ASP A 70 -1.51 21.66 3.58
N LYS A 71 -0.77 21.71 2.49
CA LYS A 71 0.28 22.71 2.20
C LYS A 71 0.80 22.49 0.80
N TYR A 72 0.71 21.25 0.34
CA TYR A 72 1.13 20.77 -0.97
C TYR A 72 0.00 20.84 -2.00
N THR A 73 -1.27 20.81 -1.57
CA THR A 73 -2.42 20.95 -2.47
C THR A 73 -2.81 22.41 -2.71
N ASN A 74 -3.04 22.77 -3.97
CA ASN A 74 -3.38 24.16 -4.35
C ASN A 74 -4.80 24.57 -3.92
N VAL A 75 -5.72 23.61 -3.82
CA VAL A 75 -7.11 23.84 -3.42
C VAL A 75 -7.40 23.02 -2.17
N LYS A 76 -7.84 23.71 -1.11
CA LYS A 76 -8.25 23.10 0.14
C LYS A 76 -9.73 22.76 0.09
N TYR A 77 -10.13 21.67 0.74
CA TYR A 77 -11.52 21.22 0.69
C TYR A 77 -11.94 20.42 1.92
N ASP A 78 -13.25 20.31 2.08
CA ASP A 78 -13.92 19.44 3.04
C ASP A 78 -14.95 18.54 2.35
N ALA A 79 -15.72 17.78 3.13
CA ALA A 79 -16.76 16.90 2.62
C ALA A 79 -17.86 17.62 1.82
N THR A 80 -18.06 18.93 2.02
CA THR A 80 -19.11 19.70 1.34
C THR A 80 -18.64 20.31 0.02
N THR A 81 -17.34 20.60 -0.09
CA THR A 81 -16.72 21.27 -1.25
C THR A 81 -15.92 20.30 -2.14
N VAL A 82 -15.84 19.03 -1.75
CA VAL A 82 -15.05 17.98 -2.42
C VAL A 82 -15.34 17.84 -3.93
N MET A 83 -16.60 18.02 -4.34
CA MET A 83 -17.02 17.85 -5.73
C MET A 83 -16.54 18.98 -6.65
N ASP A 84 -16.31 20.17 -6.10
CA ASP A 84 -15.78 21.30 -6.84
C ASP A 84 -14.24 21.32 -6.79
N ALA A 85 -13.66 20.94 -5.66
CA ALA A 85 -12.22 21.02 -5.44
C ALA A 85 -11.42 19.86 -6.07
N LYS A 86 -11.89 18.61 -5.98
CA LYS A 86 -11.12 17.45 -6.49
C LYS A 86 -10.90 17.47 -8.01
N PRO A 87 -11.84 17.95 -8.86
CA PRO A 87 -11.56 18.14 -10.28
C PRO A 87 -10.38 19.07 -10.54
N LEU A 88 -10.29 20.19 -9.82
CA LEU A 88 -9.18 21.14 -9.94
C LEU A 88 -7.84 20.53 -9.48
N LEU A 89 -7.86 19.78 -8.38
CA LEU A 89 -6.67 19.06 -7.90
C LEU A 89 -6.23 17.97 -8.87
N LYS A 90 -7.18 17.30 -9.52
CA LYS A 90 -6.92 16.28 -10.52
C LYS A 90 -6.29 16.86 -11.77
N GLU A 91 -6.81 17.98 -12.28
CA GLU A 91 -6.22 18.68 -13.43
C GLU A 91 -4.80 19.18 -13.12
N ALA A 92 -4.57 19.69 -11.90
CA ALA A 92 -3.24 20.07 -11.44
C ALA A 92 -2.28 18.87 -11.37
N LEU A 93 -2.74 17.72 -10.86
CA LEU A 93 -1.95 16.49 -10.82
C LEU A 93 -1.62 15.99 -12.23
N GLN A 94 -2.60 15.94 -13.13
CA GLN A 94 -2.41 15.55 -14.54
C GLN A 94 -1.34 16.42 -15.21
N ALA A 95 -1.41 17.74 -15.01
CA ALA A 95 -0.43 18.67 -15.54
C ALA A 95 0.98 18.46 -14.96
N GLU A 96 1.10 18.21 -13.65
CA GLU A 96 2.38 17.98 -12.96
C GLU A 96 3.10 16.72 -13.49
N VAL A 97 2.34 15.66 -13.77
CA VAL A 97 2.90 14.39 -14.25
C VAL A 97 2.92 14.26 -15.78
N GLY A 98 2.53 15.32 -16.51
CA GLY A 98 2.59 15.36 -17.98
C GLY A 98 1.49 14.58 -18.71
N LEU A 99 0.40 14.20 -18.03
CA LEU A 99 -0.74 13.51 -18.62
C LEU A 99 -1.72 14.50 -19.29
N PRO A 100 -2.57 14.04 -20.23
CA PRO A 100 -3.66 14.85 -20.77
C PRO A 100 -4.57 15.39 -19.65
N VAL A 101 -4.74 16.71 -19.62
CA VAL A 101 -5.55 17.39 -18.59
C VAL A 101 -7.03 17.28 -18.98
N ASP A 102 -7.74 16.37 -18.31
CA ASP A 102 -9.18 16.19 -18.42
C ASP A 102 -9.74 15.67 -17.09
N SER A 103 -10.55 16.50 -16.42
CA SER A 103 -11.20 16.14 -15.17
C SER A 103 -12.24 15.01 -15.30
N LYS A 104 -12.67 14.65 -16.51
CA LYS A 104 -13.63 13.56 -16.76
C LYS A 104 -12.98 12.18 -16.83
N VAL A 105 -11.72 12.08 -17.28
CA VAL A 105 -11.00 10.81 -17.45
C VAL A 105 -10.58 10.25 -16.09
N PRO A 106 -11.03 9.08 -15.62
CA PRO A 106 -10.66 8.52 -14.32
C PRO A 106 -9.13 8.42 -14.13
N VAL A 107 -8.65 8.74 -12.92
CA VAL A 107 -7.23 8.64 -12.54
C VAL A 107 -7.11 7.61 -11.41
N ILE A 108 -6.29 6.59 -11.63
CA ILE A 108 -5.94 5.57 -10.65
C ILE A 108 -4.54 5.88 -10.10
N GLY A 109 -4.44 6.10 -8.79
CA GLY A 109 -3.15 6.37 -8.12
C GLY A 109 -2.69 5.16 -7.31
N PHE A 110 -1.44 4.73 -7.51
CA PHE A 110 -0.75 3.77 -6.64
C PHE A 110 0.40 4.46 -5.92
N ILE A 111 0.44 4.34 -4.58
CA ILE A 111 1.55 4.82 -3.77
C ILE A 111 2.02 3.69 -2.85
N GLY A 112 3.27 3.26 -3.00
CA GLY A 112 3.78 2.17 -2.16
C GLY A 112 5.20 1.72 -2.48
N ARG A 113 5.75 0.86 -1.62
CA ARG A 113 7.03 0.18 -1.89
C ARG A 113 6.85 -0.80 -3.03
N LEU A 114 7.81 -0.82 -3.96
CA LEU A 114 7.82 -1.73 -5.10
C LEU A 114 8.40 -3.08 -4.70
N GLU A 115 7.56 -3.84 -3.98
CA GLU A 115 7.79 -5.19 -3.47
C GLU A 115 6.53 -6.05 -3.71
N GLU A 116 6.69 -7.37 -3.73
CA GLU A 116 5.61 -8.32 -3.96
C GLU A 116 4.51 -8.23 -2.87
N GLN A 117 4.88 -7.86 -1.63
CA GLN A 117 3.93 -7.67 -0.53
C GLN A 117 2.88 -6.59 -0.84
N LYS A 118 3.17 -5.66 -1.76
CA LYS A 118 2.25 -4.60 -2.19
C LYS A 118 1.59 -4.87 -3.54
N GLY A 119 1.82 -6.04 -4.13
CA GLY A 119 1.22 -6.43 -5.40
C GLY A 119 1.65 -5.55 -6.57
N SER A 120 2.85 -4.96 -6.51
CA SER A 120 3.35 -4.09 -7.59
C SER A 120 3.63 -4.85 -8.89
N ASP A 121 3.89 -6.16 -8.80
CA ASP A 121 3.95 -7.10 -9.91
C ASP A 121 2.57 -7.32 -10.55
N ILE A 122 1.53 -7.46 -9.72
CA ILE A 122 0.15 -7.59 -10.17
C ILE A 122 -0.31 -6.31 -10.87
N LEU A 123 0.00 -5.14 -10.29
CA LEU A 123 -0.31 -3.84 -10.90
C LEU A 123 0.32 -3.72 -12.29
N ALA A 124 1.62 -4.03 -12.41
CA ALA A 124 2.34 -3.93 -13.68
C ALA A 124 1.75 -4.86 -14.76
N ALA A 125 1.29 -6.06 -14.37
CA ALA A 125 0.59 -6.96 -15.28
C ALA A 125 -0.78 -6.41 -15.70
N ALA A 126 -1.53 -5.83 -14.76
CA ALA A 126 -2.88 -5.31 -15.00
C ALA A 126 -2.91 -4.05 -15.88
N ILE A 127 -1.87 -3.20 -15.84
CA ILE A 127 -1.81 -1.96 -16.66
C ILE A 127 -2.03 -2.25 -18.15
N SER A 128 -1.52 -3.38 -18.66
CA SER A 128 -1.70 -3.77 -20.07
C SER A 128 -3.15 -4.08 -20.43
N GLU A 129 -3.99 -4.45 -19.46
CA GLU A 129 -5.42 -4.70 -19.66
C GLU A 129 -6.23 -3.40 -19.70
N PHE A 130 -5.80 -2.38 -18.95
CA PHE A 130 -6.47 -1.08 -18.86
C PHE A 130 -6.22 -0.16 -20.06
N ILE A 131 -5.27 -0.48 -20.95
CA ILE A 131 -4.90 0.39 -22.06
C ILE A 131 -6.05 0.70 -23.05
N ASN A 132 -7.02 -0.21 -23.16
CA ASN A 132 -8.15 0.00 -24.06
C ASN A 132 -9.27 0.84 -23.42
N GLU A 133 -9.13 1.17 -22.14
CA GLU A 133 -10.07 2.00 -21.40
C GLU A 133 -9.58 3.46 -21.38
N ASP A 134 -10.53 4.40 -21.32
CA ASP A 134 -10.20 5.82 -21.18
C ASP A 134 -9.86 6.14 -19.72
N VAL A 135 -8.67 5.71 -19.28
CA VAL A 135 -8.19 5.80 -17.90
C VAL A 135 -6.73 6.22 -17.85
N GLN A 136 -6.37 6.94 -16.79
CA GLN A 136 -5.00 7.32 -16.49
C GLN A 136 -4.51 6.62 -15.23
N ILE A 137 -3.26 6.18 -15.22
CA ILE A 137 -2.64 5.48 -14.08
C ILE A 137 -1.38 6.21 -13.67
N ILE A 138 -1.29 6.57 -12.38
CA ILE A 138 -0.14 7.24 -11.78
C ILE A 138 0.45 6.31 -10.72
N VAL A 139 1.74 6.02 -10.81
CA VAL A 139 2.44 5.11 -9.91
C VAL A 139 3.61 5.84 -9.24
N LEU A 140 3.60 5.91 -7.91
CA LEU A 140 4.67 6.47 -7.09
C LEU A 140 5.22 5.40 -6.14
N GLY A 141 6.48 5.05 -6.30
CA GLY A 141 7.11 4.05 -5.45
C GLY A 141 8.60 3.86 -5.71
N THR A 142 9.27 3.26 -4.75
CA THR A 142 10.67 2.84 -4.85
C THR A 142 10.82 1.44 -4.26
N GLY A 143 11.74 0.63 -4.77
CA GLY A 143 11.95 -0.72 -4.25
C GLY A 143 12.90 -1.56 -5.09
N LYS A 144 12.42 -2.72 -5.57
CA LYS A 144 13.23 -3.61 -6.39
C LYS A 144 13.47 -2.99 -7.77
N LYS A 145 14.75 -2.83 -8.14
CA LYS A 145 15.16 -2.27 -9.45
C LYS A 145 14.50 -2.90 -10.67
N GLN A 146 14.20 -4.20 -10.61
CA GLN A 146 13.51 -4.90 -11.70
C GLN A 146 12.08 -4.39 -11.88
N MET A 147 11.38 -4.10 -10.78
CA MET A 147 9.99 -3.61 -10.79
C MET A 147 9.91 -2.14 -11.20
N GLU A 148 10.85 -1.32 -10.71
CA GLU A 148 11.02 0.07 -11.18
C GLU A 148 11.19 0.11 -12.70
N LYS A 149 12.14 -0.67 -13.22
CA LYS A 149 12.38 -0.76 -14.66
C LYS A 149 11.17 -1.23 -15.45
N GLN A 150 10.36 -2.14 -14.91
CA GLN A 150 9.15 -2.62 -15.57
C GLN A 150 8.10 -1.51 -15.68
N LEU A 151 7.93 -0.69 -14.63
CA LEU A 151 7.01 0.44 -14.64
C LEU A 151 7.48 1.55 -15.60
N GLU A 152 8.77 1.88 -15.59
CA GLU A 152 9.37 2.83 -16.55
C GLU A 152 9.17 2.37 -18.00
N GLN A 153 9.25 1.06 -18.26
CA GLN A 153 8.98 0.51 -19.59
C GLN A 153 7.51 0.65 -20.00
N LEU A 154 6.57 0.49 -19.06
CA LEU A 154 5.14 0.65 -19.33
C LEU A 154 4.81 2.10 -19.69
N GLU A 155 5.41 3.08 -19.01
CA GLU A 155 5.25 4.51 -19.35
C GLU A 155 5.71 4.81 -20.79
N ILE A 156 6.84 4.24 -21.23
CA ILE A 156 7.32 4.43 -22.61
C ILE A 156 6.40 3.76 -23.64
N LEU A 157 5.89 2.57 -23.31
CA LEU A 157 4.99 1.84 -24.20
C LEU A 157 3.62 2.51 -24.31
N TYR A 158 3.16 3.12 -23.21
CA TYR A 158 1.81 3.64 -23.03
C TYR A 158 1.87 5.06 -22.40
N PRO A 159 2.26 6.07 -23.21
CA PRO A 159 2.40 7.45 -22.76
C PRO A 159 1.05 8.15 -22.51
#